data_AF-A0A9B0C6T2-F1
#
_entry.id   AF-A0A9B0C6T2-F1
#
_cell.length_a   1.000
_cell.length_b   1.000
_cell.length_c   1.000
_cell.angle_alpha   90.00
_cell.angle_beta   90.00
_cell.angle_gamma   90.00
#
_symmetry.space_group_name_H-M   'P 1'
#
loop_
_entity.id
_entity.type
_entity.pdbx_description
1 polymer ?
#
loop_
_entity_poly.entity_id
_entity_poly.type
_entity_poly.pdbx_seq_one_letter_code
_entity_poly.pdbx_strand_id
1 'polypeptide(L)'
;MDKKDDEKKEEDPRLEYMFNYLTYSRKLKADRWAKMLSNADFKDLITKFFGIASEMVLVLQLTPAGVLVPYLEITQSKRKQTYFLKRKPQKVTEDNYKDLLIPGDMAPNPIEELAVLVEDVSSLTFSNYSLTKHSITFDSGKSSFFSFIL
;
A
#
# COMPACT_ATOMS: atom_id res chain seq x y z
N MET A 1 38.28 -25.02 -29.04
CA MET A 1 38.42 -24.98 -27.57
C MET A 1 37.73 -23.74 -27.10
N ASP A 2 36.53 -23.93 -26.58
CA ASP A 2 35.53 -22.93 -26.24
C ASP A 2 35.93 -22.08 -25.03
N LYS A 3 35.71 -20.77 -25.14
CA LYS A 3 35.19 -19.92 -24.06
C LYS A 3 34.31 -18.86 -24.70
N LYS A 4 33.04 -19.22 -24.92
CA LYS A 4 31.99 -18.26 -25.20
C LYS A 4 31.50 -17.82 -23.83
N ASP A 5 31.84 -16.60 -23.45
CA ASP A 5 31.48 -16.01 -22.18
C ASP A 5 29.96 -16.14 -21.99
N ASP A 6 29.57 -16.92 -20.97
CA ASP A 6 28.23 -16.91 -20.43
C ASP A 6 28.00 -15.52 -19.85
N GLU A 7 27.46 -14.64 -20.68
CA GLU A 7 26.82 -13.38 -20.33
C GLU A 7 25.66 -13.73 -19.38
N LYS A 8 25.99 -13.92 -18.09
CA LYS A 8 24.99 -13.81 -17.03
C LYS A 8 24.35 -12.45 -17.24
N LYS A 9 23.12 -12.45 -17.76
CA LYS A 9 22.23 -11.30 -17.63
C LYS A 9 22.11 -11.06 -16.13
N GLU A 10 22.98 -10.22 -15.59
CA GLU A 10 22.82 -9.66 -14.25
C GLU A 10 21.46 -8.97 -14.29
N GLU A 11 20.46 -9.60 -13.68
CA GLU A 11 19.19 -8.95 -13.44
C GLU A 11 19.48 -7.71 -12.60
N ASP A 12 19.07 -6.54 -13.10
CA ASP A 12 19.32 -5.27 -12.43
C ASP A 12 18.80 -5.34 -10.98
N PRO A 13 19.66 -5.20 -9.96
CA PRO A 13 19.28 -5.40 -8.57
C PRO A 13 18.21 -4.42 -8.10
N ARG A 14 18.09 -3.26 -8.77
CA ARG A 14 17.02 -2.27 -8.52
C ARG A 14 15.66 -2.79 -8.97
N LEU A 15 15.63 -3.45 -10.13
CA LEU A 15 14.43 -4.09 -10.67
C LEU A 15 14.02 -5.29 -9.81
N GLU A 16 14.98 -6.10 -9.40
CA GLU A 16 14.74 -7.25 -8.51
C GLU A 16 14.13 -6.78 -7.17
N TYR A 17 14.68 -5.73 -6.56
CA TYR A 17 14.15 -5.15 -5.33
C TYR A 17 12.68 -4.72 -5.45
N MET A 18 12.35 -4.02 -6.54
CA MET A 18 10.97 -3.61 -6.81
C MET A 18 10.04 -4.81 -7.03
N PHE A 19 10.49 -5.83 -7.77
CA PHE A 19 9.73 -7.04 -8.04
C PHE A 19 9.47 -7.85 -6.77
N ASN A 20 10.49 -7.97 -5.92
CA ASN A 20 10.38 -8.63 -4.62
C ASN A 20 9.30 -7.95 -3.76
N TYR A 21 9.33 -6.62 -3.67
CA TYR A 21 8.30 -5.87 -2.94
C TYR A 21 6.88 -6.13 -3.49
N LEU A 22 6.69 -6.13 -4.82
CA LEU A 22 5.39 -6.41 -5.46
C LEU A 22 4.92 -7.85 -5.22
N THR A 23 5.85 -8.80 -5.15
CA THR A 23 5.53 -10.19 -4.87
C THR A 23 5.03 -10.35 -3.44
N TYR A 24 5.67 -9.70 -2.47
CA TYR A 24 5.22 -9.71 -1.07
C TYR A 24 3.91 -8.95 -0.85
N SER A 25 3.80 -7.73 -1.38
CA SER A 25 2.67 -6.83 -1.11
C SER A 25 1.40 -7.16 -1.93
N ARG A 26 1.55 -7.80 -3.09
CA ARG A 26 0.45 -8.03 -4.06
C ARG A 26 0.39 -9.42 -4.65
N LYS A 27 1.31 -10.32 -4.30
CA LYS A 27 1.42 -11.65 -4.93
C LYS A 27 1.51 -11.53 -6.45
N LEU A 28 2.24 -10.52 -6.94
CA LEU A 28 2.42 -10.28 -8.36
C LEU A 28 3.09 -11.50 -9.01
N LYS A 29 2.55 -11.96 -10.14
CA LYS A 29 3.14 -13.05 -10.91
C LYS A 29 4.28 -12.55 -11.80
N ALA A 30 5.36 -13.33 -11.89
CA ALA A 30 6.53 -13.02 -12.73
C ALA A 30 6.16 -12.74 -14.20
N ASP A 31 5.17 -13.44 -14.74
CA ASP A 31 4.67 -13.21 -16.11
C ASP A 31 4.25 -11.74 -16.35
N ARG A 32 3.55 -11.12 -15.39
CA ARG A 32 3.10 -9.72 -15.51
C ARG A 32 4.27 -8.74 -15.46
N TRP A 33 5.26 -9.04 -14.61
CA TRP A 33 6.49 -8.25 -14.50
C TRP A 33 7.31 -8.33 -15.79
N ALA A 34 7.55 -9.55 -16.29
CA ALA A 34 8.27 -9.78 -17.54
C ALA A 34 7.57 -9.10 -18.74
N LYS A 35 6.24 -9.16 -18.80
CA LYS A 35 5.44 -8.49 -19.83
C LYS A 35 5.52 -6.96 -19.76
N MET A 36 5.63 -6.38 -18.56
CA MET A 36 5.87 -4.95 -18.42
C MET A 36 7.26 -4.59 -18.92
N LEU A 37 8.28 -5.36 -18.53
CA LEU A 37 9.66 -5.14 -18.96
C LEU A 37 9.90 -5.46 -20.45
N SER A 38 9.05 -6.23 -21.12
CA SER A 38 9.19 -6.42 -22.57
C SER A 38 8.76 -5.19 -23.39
N ASN A 39 7.99 -4.29 -22.79
CA ASN A 39 7.56 -3.05 -23.43
C ASN A 39 8.64 -1.95 -23.30
N ALA A 40 9.08 -1.41 -24.43
CA ALA A 40 10.11 -0.38 -24.49
C ALA A 40 9.67 0.94 -23.83
N ASP A 41 8.42 1.35 -24.00
CA ASP A 41 7.89 2.59 -23.41
C ASP A 41 7.85 2.49 -21.89
N PHE A 42 7.48 1.32 -21.36
CA PHE A 42 7.46 1.08 -19.92
C PHE A 42 8.87 1.04 -19.32
N LYS A 43 9.83 0.46 -20.05
CA LYS A 43 11.25 0.50 -19.69
C LYS A 43 11.80 1.92 -19.69
N ASP A 44 11.42 2.75 -20.65
CA ASP A 44 11.83 4.16 -20.71
C ASP A 44 11.35 4.93 -19.48
N LEU A 45 10.11 4.73 -19.04
CA LEU A 45 9.58 5.34 -17.81
C LEU A 45 10.37 4.91 -16.57
N ILE A 46 10.68 3.62 -16.44
CA ILE A 46 11.48 3.12 -15.30
C ILE A 46 12.92 3.67 -15.36
N THR A 47 13.50 3.76 -16.55
CA THR A 47 14.84 4.31 -16.76
C THR A 47 14.88 5.80 -16.43
N LYS A 48 13.85 6.57 -16.81
CA LYS A 48 13.68 7.98 -16.42
C LYS A 48 13.58 8.13 -14.91
N PHE A 49 12.78 7.31 -14.25
CA PHE A 49 12.70 7.30 -12.78
C PHE A 49 14.07 7.06 -12.14
N PHE A 50 14.87 6.12 -12.63
CA PHE A 50 16.21 5.90 -12.08
C PHE A 50 17.20 7.02 -12.43
N GLY A 51 17.15 7.53 -13.67
CA GLY A 51 18.16 8.43 -14.23
C GLY A 51 17.95 9.92 -13.92
N ILE A 52 16.71 10.36 -13.68
CA ILE A 52 16.37 11.77 -13.48
C ILE A 52 16.14 12.03 -11.98
N ALA A 53 16.94 12.90 -11.38
CA ALA A 53 16.87 13.18 -9.94
C ALA A 53 15.53 13.81 -9.52
N SER A 54 14.90 14.60 -10.39
CA SER A 54 13.60 15.24 -10.15
C SER A 54 12.40 14.30 -10.30
N GLU A 55 12.55 13.15 -10.95
CA GLU A 55 11.50 12.13 -11.03
C GLU A 55 11.44 11.39 -9.70
N MET A 56 10.65 11.92 -8.77
CA MET A 56 10.63 11.48 -7.37
C MET A 56 9.75 10.27 -7.12
N VAL A 57 8.84 9.94 -8.04
CA VAL A 57 7.83 8.90 -7.86
C VAL A 57 7.74 7.98 -9.07
N LEU A 58 7.57 6.69 -8.80
CA LEU A 58 7.17 5.69 -9.77
C LEU A 58 5.98 4.92 -9.22
N VAL A 59 4.86 4.95 -9.94
CA VAL A 59 3.64 4.22 -9.59
C VAL A 59 3.48 3.03 -10.53
N LEU A 60 3.19 1.87 -9.96
CA LEU A 60 2.87 0.65 -10.67
C LEU A 60 1.42 0.27 -10.41
N GLN A 61 0.64 0.15 -11.50
CA GLN A 61 -0.78 -0.17 -11.43
C GLN A 61 -1.15 -1.31 -12.36
N LEU A 62 -2.08 -2.16 -11.91
CA LEU A 62 -2.74 -3.14 -12.78
C LEU A 62 -3.95 -2.51 -13.49
N THR A 63 -3.96 -2.63 -14.81
CA THR A 63 -5.11 -2.30 -15.65
C THR A 63 -6.23 -3.34 -15.45
N PRO A 64 -7.48 -3.09 -15.89
CA PRO A 64 -8.55 -4.07 -15.72
C PRO A 64 -8.26 -5.35 -16.53
N ALA A 65 -7.49 -5.23 -17.61
CA ALA A 65 -6.98 -6.35 -18.39
C ALA A 65 -5.83 -7.12 -17.70
N GLY A 66 -5.46 -6.76 -16.48
CA GLY A 66 -4.41 -7.44 -15.70
C GLY A 66 -2.98 -7.12 -16.15
N VAL A 67 -2.79 -6.08 -16.97
CA VAL A 67 -1.46 -5.63 -17.41
C VAL A 67 -0.88 -4.69 -16.35
N LEU A 68 0.39 -4.89 -16.00
CA LEU A 68 1.12 -4.00 -15.10
C LEU A 68 1.70 -2.83 -15.91
N VAL A 69 1.40 -1.61 -15.48
CA VAL A 69 1.79 -0.37 -16.17
C VAL A 69 2.48 0.58 -15.18
N PRO A 70 3.65 1.13 -15.55
CA PRO A 70 4.34 2.16 -14.78
C PRO A 70 3.86 3.58 -15.14
N TYR A 71 3.91 4.49 -14.16
CA TYR A 71 3.61 5.92 -14.29
C TYR A 71 4.59 6.73 -13.45
N LEU A 72 4.97 7.93 -13.91
CA LEU A 72 5.86 8.84 -13.17
C LEU A 72 5.10 9.84 -12.28
N GLU A 73 3.81 9.62 -12.10
CA GLU A 73 2.94 10.48 -11.32
C GLU A 73 1.91 9.65 -10.54
N ILE A 74 1.45 10.21 -9.43
CA ILE A 74 0.35 9.62 -8.65
C ILE A 74 -0.95 10.00 -9.32
N THR A 75 -1.61 9.02 -9.90
CA THR A 75 -2.94 9.20 -10.51
C THR A 75 -4.03 8.78 -9.53
N GLN A 76 -5.13 9.52 -9.49
CA GLN A 76 -6.31 9.09 -8.73
C GLN A 76 -6.86 7.81 -9.35
N SER A 77 -6.80 6.72 -8.60
CA SER A 77 -7.23 5.41 -9.07
C SER A 77 -8.05 4.72 -8.01
N LYS A 78 -9.23 4.23 -8.41
CA LYS A 78 -10.07 3.34 -7.61
C LYS A 78 -9.49 1.93 -7.49
N ARG A 79 -8.21 1.74 -7.83
CA ARG A 79 -7.51 0.47 -7.69
C ARG A 79 -6.33 0.65 -6.78
N LYS A 80 -6.00 -0.44 -6.09
CA LYS A 80 -4.76 -0.53 -5.33
C LYS A 80 -3.61 -0.15 -6.28
N GLN A 81 -2.75 0.78 -5.88
CA GLN A 81 -1.50 1.15 -6.59
C GLN A 81 -0.27 0.89 -5.71
N THR A 82 0.85 0.49 -6.31
CA THR A 82 2.14 0.44 -5.59
C THR A 82 2.95 1.65 -6.02
N TYR A 83 3.64 2.31 -5.11
CA TYR A 83 4.54 3.40 -5.44
C TYR A 83 5.93 3.16 -4.89
N PHE A 84 6.92 3.73 -5.55
CA PHE A 84 8.30 3.86 -5.07
C PHE A 84 8.63 5.35 -5.07
N LEU A 85 8.85 5.90 -3.89
CA LEU A 85 9.25 7.29 -3.70
C LEU A 85 10.74 7.38 -3.41
N LYS A 86 11.40 8.42 -3.92
CA LYS A 86 12.77 8.74 -3.50
C LYS A 86 12.74 9.54 -2.21
N ARG A 87 13.58 9.20 -1.23
CA ARG A 87 13.77 10.00 0.00
C ARG A 87 14.26 11.42 -0.30
N LYS A 88 15.02 11.59 -1.37
CA LYS A 88 15.62 12.86 -1.79
C LYS A 88 15.81 12.89 -3.31
N PRO A 89 15.87 14.08 -3.95
CA PRO A 89 16.12 14.21 -5.38
C PRO A 89 17.52 13.72 -5.76
N GLN A 90 17.62 12.44 -6.10
CA GLN A 90 18.87 11.76 -6.43
C GLN A 90 18.61 10.68 -7.50
N LYS A 91 19.63 10.35 -8.29
CA LYS A 91 19.58 9.20 -9.20
C LYS A 91 19.61 7.90 -8.41
N VAL A 92 18.87 6.90 -8.89
CA VAL A 92 18.82 5.56 -8.28
C VAL A 92 19.93 4.71 -8.92
N THR A 93 20.95 4.40 -8.12
CA THR A 93 22.09 3.56 -8.52
C THR A 93 21.99 2.20 -7.85
N GLU A 94 22.83 1.25 -8.29
CA GLU A 94 22.90 -0.09 -7.71
C GLU A 94 23.41 -0.08 -6.26
N ASP A 95 24.08 0.98 -5.82
CA ASP A 95 24.57 1.10 -4.45
C ASP A 95 23.57 1.73 -3.48
N ASN A 96 22.65 2.57 -3.96
CA ASN A 96 21.84 3.44 -3.10
C ASN A 96 20.35 3.09 -3.06
N TYR A 97 19.87 2.19 -3.91
CA TYR A 97 18.44 2.00 -4.14
C TYR A 97 17.67 1.57 -2.88
N LYS A 98 18.28 0.74 -2.01
CA LYS A 98 17.62 0.25 -0.78
C LYS A 98 17.35 1.37 0.22
N ASP A 99 18.30 2.29 0.35
CA ASP A 99 18.18 3.41 1.28
C ASP A 99 17.35 4.55 0.68
N LEU A 100 17.50 4.77 -0.64
CA LEU A 100 16.85 5.87 -1.34
C LEU A 100 15.36 5.61 -1.60
N LEU A 101 14.97 4.38 -1.93
CA LEU A 101 13.60 4.05 -2.32
C LEU A 101 12.74 3.71 -1.10
N ILE A 102 11.61 4.41 -0.99
CA ILE A 102 10.53 4.14 -0.04
C ILE A 102 9.41 3.45 -0.82
N PRO A 103 9.26 2.11 -0.72
CA PRO A 103 8.14 1.43 -1.32
C PRO A 103 6.87 1.62 -0.47
N GLY A 104 5.71 1.65 -1.11
CA GLY A 104 4.42 1.73 -0.41
C GLY A 104 3.26 1.30 -1.30
N ASP A 105 2.14 0.98 -0.66
CA ASP A 105 0.86 0.70 -1.32
C ASP A 105 -0.12 1.82 -1.03
N MET A 106 -0.91 2.21 -2.04
CA MET A 106 -2.06 3.08 -1.89
C MET A 106 -3.35 2.28 -2.10
N ALA A 107 -4.24 2.34 -1.11
CA ALA A 107 -5.57 1.73 -1.17
C ALA A 107 -6.49 2.54 -2.10
N PRO A 108 -7.44 1.87 -2.78
CA PRO A 108 -8.30 2.49 -3.78
C PRO A 108 -9.22 3.58 -3.25
N ASN A 109 -9.60 3.57 -1.96
CA ASN A 109 -10.49 4.54 -1.32
C ASN A 109 -10.27 4.55 0.21
N PRO A 110 -9.38 5.39 0.76
CA PRO A 110 -9.15 5.42 2.21
C PRO A 110 -10.38 5.89 3.00
N ILE A 111 -11.30 6.64 2.37
CA ILE A 111 -12.50 7.19 3.02
C ILE A 111 -13.63 6.16 3.13
N GLU A 112 -13.83 5.32 2.11
CA GLU A 112 -14.87 4.27 2.14
C GLU A 112 -14.49 3.12 3.08
N GLU A 113 -13.20 2.80 3.22
CA GLU A 113 -12.72 1.78 4.16
C GLU A 113 -12.91 2.22 5.64
N LEU A 114 -12.83 3.54 5.91
CA LEU A 114 -13.16 4.12 7.22
C LEU A 114 -14.67 4.12 7.51
N ALA A 115 -15.52 4.25 6.49
CA ALA A 115 -16.98 4.24 6.67
C ALA A 115 -17.50 2.88 7.17
N VAL A 116 -16.91 1.77 6.70
CA VAL A 116 -17.26 0.41 7.14
C VAL A 116 -16.90 0.18 8.61
N LEU A 117 -15.77 0.72 9.08
CA LEU A 117 -15.34 0.58 10.47
C LEU A 117 -16.27 1.30 11.46
N VAL A 118 -17.00 2.35 11.03
CA VAL A 118 -17.92 3.10 11.90
C VAL A 118 -19.24 2.36 12.11
N GLU A 119 -19.71 1.59 11.12
CA GLU A 119 -20.95 0.81 11.26
C GLU A 119 -20.80 -0.38 12.22
N ASP A 120 -19.65 -1.08 12.21
CA ASP A 120 -19.44 -2.24 13.09
C ASP A 120 -19.28 -1.89 14.59
N VAL A 121 -18.78 -0.71 14.95
CA VAL A 121 -18.69 -0.31 16.37
C VAL A 121 -20.06 0.00 16.97
N SER A 122 -21.02 0.45 16.15
CA SER A 122 -22.37 0.76 16.61
C SER A 122 -23.15 -0.48 17.04
N SER A 123 -22.93 -1.63 16.40
CA SER A 123 -23.61 -2.89 16.73
C SER A 123 -23.03 -3.57 17.97
N LEU A 124 -21.70 -3.58 18.11
CA LEU A 124 -20.99 -4.17 19.24
C LEU A 124 -21.17 -3.37 20.54
N THR A 125 -21.27 -2.05 20.45
CA THR A 125 -21.57 -1.23 21.64
C THR A 125 -23.05 -1.38 22.04
N PHE A 126 -23.99 -1.38 21.09
CA PHE A 126 -25.41 -1.48 21.42
C PHE A 126 -25.82 -2.84 22.05
N SER A 127 -25.21 -3.95 21.64
CA SER A 127 -25.45 -5.26 22.27
C SER A 127 -24.90 -5.32 23.70
N ASN A 128 -23.70 -4.79 23.95
CA ASN A 128 -23.08 -4.80 25.27
C ASN A 128 -23.76 -3.86 26.28
N TYR A 129 -24.28 -2.70 25.84
CA TYR A 129 -25.07 -1.81 26.71
C TYR A 129 -26.47 -2.36 27.06
N SER A 130 -27.04 -3.25 26.23
CA SER A 130 -28.34 -3.88 26.52
C SER A 130 -28.22 -5.00 27.56
N LEU A 131 -27.10 -5.74 27.54
CA LEU A 131 -26.85 -6.84 28.48
C LEU A 131 -26.43 -6.39 29.88
N THR A 132 -25.90 -5.17 30.06
CA THR A 132 -25.59 -4.62 31.39
C THR A 132 -26.79 -4.01 32.12
N LYS A 133 -27.94 -3.83 31.44
CA LYS A 133 -29.15 -3.23 32.05
C LYS A 133 -30.15 -4.24 32.63
N HIS A 134 -29.93 -5.55 32.49
CA HIS A 134 -30.88 -6.57 32.99
C HIS A 134 -30.53 -7.22 34.34
N SER A 135 -29.53 -6.71 35.07
CA SER A 135 -29.16 -7.25 36.39
C SER A 135 -28.82 -6.17 37.43
N ILE A 136 -29.69 -5.16 37.56
CA ILE A 136 -29.81 -4.40 38.82
C ILE A 136 -31.30 -4.26 39.16
N THR A 137 -31.87 -5.31 39.75
CA THR A 137 -33.06 -5.18 40.60
C THR A 137 -32.57 -4.86 42.00
N PHE A 138 -32.70 -3.59 42.42
CA PHE A 138 -32.53 -3.19 43.82
C PHE A 138 -33.89 -2.80 44.40
N ASP A 139 -34.15 -3.42 45.55
CA ASP A 139 -35.36 -3.48 46.36
C ASP A 139 -35.92 -2.10 46.76
N SER A 140 -37.24 -1.92 46.63
CA SER A 140 -37.94 -0.71 47.02
C SER A 140 -38.35 -0.80 48.49
N GLY A 141 -37.62 -0.10 49.38
CA GLY A 141 -37.86 -0.21 50.81
C GLY A 141 -37.45 0.98 51.67
N LYS A 142 -38.17 2.10 51.51
CA LYS A 142 -38.42 3.13 52.54
C LYS A 142 -37.34 4.18 52.88
N SER A 143 -37.86 5.42 52.86
CA SER A 143 -37.65 6.48 53.86
C SER A 143 -36.41 7.39 53.75
N SER A 144 -36.67 8.54 53.12
CA SER A 144 -36.65 9.85 53.77
C SER A 144 -35.33 10.61 53.99
N PHE A 145 -35.54 11.93 53.96
CA PHE A 145 -34.73 13.04 54.45
C PHE A 145 -33.66 13.67 53.54
N PHE A 146 -33.98 14.91 53.12
CA PHE A 146 -33.13 16.11 53.06
C PHE A 146 -31.94 16.07 52.09
N SER A 147 -31.40 17.16 51.55
CA SER A 147 -31.72 18.58 51.40
C SER A 147 -30.48 19.10 50.65
N PHE A 148 -30.69 19.86 49.57
CA PHE A 148 -29.87 21.01 49.11
C PHE A 148 -28.33 20.98 49.24
N ILE A 149 -27.64 21.27 48.13
CA ILE A 149 -26.90 22.52 47.82
C ILE A 149 -25.77 22.22 46.82
N LEU A 150 -25.80 22.98 45.71
CA LEU A 150 -24.79 23.23 44.65
C LEU A 150 -24.07 22.05 43.99
#